data_AF-A0A077FAQ7-F1
#
_entry.id   AF-A0A077FAQ7-F1
#
_cell.length_a   1.000
_cell.length_b   1.000
_cell.length_c   1.000
_cell.angle_alpha   90.00
_cell.angle_beta   90.00
_cell.angle_gamma   90.00
#
_symmetry.space_group_name_H-M   'P 1'
#
loop_
_entity.id
_entity.type
_entity.pdbx_description
1 polymer ?
#
loop_
_entity_poly.entity_id
_entity_poly.type
_entity_poly.pdbx_seq_one_letter_code
_entity_poly.pdbx_strand_id
1 'polypeptide(L)'
;MLELPPLPHDLPWATPAYLLLDGVSVPDLVQRLHPWGNPAYNLYLNTRWHELLDISPCLIALNGLHDPLLAYFQEHAALEWGYLLFSSADVHKLCEHWRHLLCVEQVDGVDVMPRIADPAVMHQLFSIAVQDRSARWFGPVTHVCLPDGVEGVWRQHARPHQAIAEPATYRLTDQELTALGSVEFRNAVSGLIEHLHKYFPDLLATLAPTAQRSYVQNMTEQAYQQGFCSDQELSFYANVFGYLAGQPLTDHPDIAHLLTKSRPDALLARVKLAAELAELRADQRQGSQP
;
A
#
# COMPACT_ATOMS: atom_id res chain seq x y z
N MET A 1 0.58 8.55 -10.65
CA MET A 1 -0.64 7.84 -10.24
C MET A 1 -1.67 7.99 -11.35
N LEU A 2 -2.39 6.94 -11.70
CA LEU A 2 -3.34 6.97 -12.81
C LEU A 2 -4.68 7.53 -12.34
N GLU A 3 -5.40 8.21 -13.24
CA GLU A 3 -6.79 8.58 -12.99
C GLU A 3 -7.66 7.31 -13.01
N LEU A 4 -8.56 7.20 -12.02
CA LEU A 4 -9.53 6.11 -11.98
C LEU A 4 -10.72 6.43 -12.90
N PRO A 5 -11.30 5.43 -13.58
CA PRO A 5 -12.58 5.62 -14.24
C PRO A 5 -13.69 5.91 -13.20
N PRO A 6 -14.87 6.36 -13.65
CA PRO A 6 -16.05 6.46 -12.77
C PRO A 6 -16.32 5.13 -12.03
N LEU A 7 -16.99 5.20 -10.88
CA LEU A 7 -17.38 3.99 -10.14
C LEU A 7 -18.17 3.03 -11.05
N PRO A 8 -17.99 1.70 -10.87
CA PRO A 8 -18.77 0.71 -11.60
C PRO A 8 -20.28 0.93 -11.44
N HIS A 9 -21.02 0.80 -12.56
CA HIS A 9 -22.47 1.00 -12.57
C HIS A 9 -23.26 -0.13 -11.91
N ASP A 10 -22.63 -1.29 -11.69
CA ASP A 10 -23.23 -2.52 -11.16
C ASP A 10 -23.11 -2.66 -9.63
N LEU A 11 -22.64 -1.62 -8.93
CA LEU A 11 -22.54 -1.62 -7.48
C LEU A 11 -23.93 -1.76 -6.81
N PRO A 12 -24.03 -2.53 -5.71
CA PRO A 12 -25.32 -2.90 -5.11
C PRO A 12 -25.87 -1.79 -4.19
N TRP A 13 -26.16 -0.61 -4.75
CA TRP A 13 -26.65 0.58 -4.02
C TRP A 13 -28.00 0.41 -3.31
N ALA A 14 -28.72 -0.67 -3.57
CA ALA A 14 -29.89 -1.06 -2.77
C ALA A 14 -29.52 -1.58 -1.37
N THR A 15 -28.25 -1.95 -1.16
CA THR A 15 -27.66 -2.34 0.12
C THR A 15 -26.98 -1.13 0.75
N PRO A 16 -27.07 -0.92 2.07
CA PRO A 16 -26.32 0.15 2.74
C PRO A 16 -24.83 0.09 2.41
N ALA A 17 -24.27 1.26 2.11
CA ALA A 17 -22.88 1.44 1.71
C ALA A 17 -22.10 2.15 2.81
N TYR A 18 -20.84 1.77 2.94
CA TYR A 18 -19.90 2.35 3.89
C TYR A 18 -18.55 2.56 3.22
N LEU A 19 -17.78 3.51 3.74
CA LEU A 19 -16.36 3.65 3.47
C LEU A 19 -15.57 3.07 4.64
N LEU A 20 -14.57 2.26 4.34
CA LEU A 20 -13.49 1.98 5.28
C LEU A 20 -12.25 2.73 4.82
N LEU A 21 -11.87 3.77 5.56
CA LEU A 21 -10.73 4.63 5.25
C LEU A 21 -9.52 4.27 6.11
N ASP A 22 -8.35 4.36 5.51
CA ASP A 22 -7.08 4.03 6.13
C ASP A 22 -6.42 5.26 6.75
N GLY A 23 -6.41 5.30 8.08
CA GLY A 23 -5.83 6.42 8.84
C GLY A 23 -4.32 6.59 8.65
N VAL A 24 -3.60 5.55 8.19
CA VAL A 24 -2.17 5.65 7.87
C VAL A 24 -1.95 6.35 6.52
N SER A 25 -2.77 6.03 5.51
CA SER A 25 -2.64 6.60 4.17
C SER A 25 -3.26 8.00 4.04
N VAL A 26 -4.11 8.41 4.99
CA VAL A 26 -4.78 9.71 4.99
C VAL A 26 -4.33 10.55 6.18
N PRO A 27 -3.35 11.47 5.99
CA PRO A 27 -2.95 12.40 7.03
C PRO A 27 -4.13 13.26 7.49
N ASP A 28 -4.26 13.42 8.81
CA ASP A 28 -5.33 14.20 9.46
C ASP A 28 -6.74 13.75 9.05
N LEU A 29 -6.96 12.44 8.87
CA LEU A 29 -8.22 11.86 8.40
C LEU A 29 -9.45 12.44 9.10
N VAL A 30 -9.44 12.52 10.42
CA VAL A 30 -10.57 13.05 11.21
C VAL A 30 -10.88 14.50 10.84
N GLN A 31 -9.87 15.35 10.63
CA GLN A 31 -10.06 16.76 10.25
C GLN A 31 -10.63 16.85 8.83
N ARG A 32 -10.15 16.01 7.90
CA ARG A 32 -10.66 15.93 6.52
C ARG A 32 -12.10 15.44 6.45
N LEU A 33 -12.52 14.62 7.41
CA LEU A 33 -13.87 14.07 7.48
C LEU A 33 -14.88 15.01 8.16
N HIS A 34 -14.43 15.90 9.03
CA HIS A 34 -15.28 16.81 9.80
C HIS A 34 -16.31 17.60 8.95
N PRO A 35 -15.98 18.15 7.76
CA PRO A 35 -16.92 18.94 6.96
C PRO A 35 -18.15 18.18 6.45
N TRP A 36 -18.08 16.85 6.35
CA TRP A 36 -19.12 16.03 5.72
C TRP A 36 -20.25 15.64 6.68
N GLY A 37 -19.98 15.63 7.98
CA GLY A 37 -20.99 15.35 9.01
C GLY A 37 -21.45 13.88 9.09
N ASN A 38 -20.88 12.98 8.28
CA ASN A 38 -21.16 11.55 8.36
C ASN A 38 -20.68 10.97 9.71
N PRO A 39 -21.44 10.06 10.34
CA PRO A 39 -20.98 9.33 11.52
C PRO A 39 -19.74 8.49 11.19
N ALA A 40 -18.64 8.80 11.89
CA ALA A 40 -17.34 8.15 11.73
C ALA A 40 -17.01 7.28 12.94
N TYR A 41 -16.54 6.06 12.70
CA TYR A 41 -16.28 5.05 13.72
C TYR A 41 -14.82 4.59 13.66
N ASN A 42 -14.01 5.07 14.60
CA ASN A 42 -12.60 4.68 14.72
C ASN A 42 -12.47 3.25 15.26
N LEU A 43 -11.80 2.39 14.52
CA LEU A 43 -11.67 0.98 14.87
C LEU A 43 -10.75 0.73 16.06
N TYR A 44 -9.74 1.58 16.29
CA TYR A 44 -8.86 1.45 17.46
C TYR A 44 -9.48 1.97 18.77
N LEU A 45 -10.56 2.74 18.69
CA LEU A 45 -11.26 3.23 19.88
C LEU A 45 -11.77 2.06 20.73
N ASN A 46 -11.50 2.11 22.04
CA ASN A 46 -11.82 1.06 23.02
C ASN A 46 -11.13 -0.29 22.74
N THR A 47 -9.95 -0.27 22.14
CA THR A 47 -9.10 -1.45 21.94
C THR A 47 -7.73 -1.25 22.60
N ARG A 48 -6.89 -2.30 22.61
CA ARG A 48 -5.49 -2.18 23.05
C ARG A 48 -4.68 -1.17 22.22
N TRP A 49 -5.16 -0.77 21.05
CA TRP A 49 -4.51 0.14 20.10
C TRP A 49 -4.96 1.61 20.24
N HIS A 50 -5.66 1.96 21.33
CA HIS A 50 -6.19 3.32 21.52
C HIS A 50 -5.14 4.44 21.51
N GLU A 51 -3.86 4.13 21.78
CA GLU A 51 -2.77 5.10 21.67
C GLU A 51 -2.47 5.50 20.21
N LEU A 52 -2.93 4.72 19.23
CA LEU A 52 -2.75 4.95 17.78
C LEU A 52 -4.00 5.57 17.12
N LEU A 53 -4.84 6.27 17.89
CA LEU A 53 -6.11 6.80 17.41
C LEU A 53 -5.98 7.78 16.24
N ASP A 54 -4.85 8.49 16.14
CA ASP A 54 -4.51 9.42 15.07
C ASP A 54 -4.40 8.73 13.70
N ILE A 55 -3.99 7.47 13.66
CA ILE A 55 -3.88 6.64 12.46
C ILE A 55 -4.94 5.52 12.41
N SER A 56 -5.99 5.61 13.23
CA SER A 56 -7.03 4.58 13.27
C SER A 56 -7.73 4.44 11.92
N PRO A 57 -7.92 3.21 11.42
CA PRO A 57 -8.91 2.95 10.39
C PRO A 57 -10.28 3.49 10.81
N CYS A 58 -11.01 4.05 9.86
CA CYS A 58 -12.27 4.72 10.10
C CYS A 58 -13.38 4.14 9.22
N LEU A 59 -14.40 3.56 9.85
CA LEU A 59 -15.61 3.11 9.17
C LEU A 59 -16.62 4.27 9.14
N ILE A 60 -17.20 4.56 7.98
CA ILE A 60 -18.12 5.69 7.80
C ILE A 60 -19.35 5.22 7.05
N ALA A 61 -20.53 5.50 7.60
CA ALA A 61 -21.79 5.23 6.92
C ALA A 61 -22.07 6.30 5.87
N LEU A 62 -22.43 5.87 4.66
CA LEU A 62 -22.85 6.76 3.58
C LEU A 62 -24.37 6.89 3.55
N ASN A 63 -24.86 8.05 3.08
CA ASN A 63 -26.27 8.33 2.85
C ASN A 63 -26.75 7.91 1.44
N GLY A 64 -26.03 6.99 0.79
CA GLY A 64 -26.32 6.46 -0.54
C GLY A 64 -25.42 7.04 -1.65
N LEU A 65 -25.80 6.80 -2.91
CA LEU A 65 -25.01 7.13 -4.10
C LEU A 65 -24.75 8.65 -4.30
N HIS A 66 -25.60 9.50 -3.71
CA HIS A 66 -25.50 10.96 -3.84
C HIS A 66 -24.86 11.63 -2.63
N ASP A 67 -24.23 10.86 -1.74
CA ASP A 67 -23.53 11.41 -0.59
C ASP A 67 -22.31 12.26 -1.05
N PRO A 68 -22.20 13.54 -0.64
CA PRO A 68 -21.04 14.37 -1.00
C PRO A 68 -19.69 13.79 -0.56
N LEU A 69 -19.64 13.04 0.55
CA LEU A 69 -18.43 12.36 0.99
C LEU A 69 -17.97 11.29 -0.02
N LEU A 70 -18.92 10.63 -0.70
CA LEU A 70 -18.59 9.66 -1.73
C LEU A 70 -17.89 10.31 -2.93
N ALA A 71 -18.37 11.49 -3.35
CA ALA A 71 -17.73 12.25 -4.44
C ALA A 71 -16.31 12.67 -4.04
N TYR A 72 -16.14 13.18 -2.81
CA TYR A 72 -14.82 13.52 -2.29
C TYR A 72 -13.88 12.31 -2.21
N PHE A 73 -14.39 11.15 -1.79
CA PHE A 73 -13.63 9.90 -1.82
C PHE A 73 -13.20 9.54 -3.25
N GLN A 74 -14.10 9.63 -4.24
CA GLN A 74 -13.78 9.32 -5.64
C GLN A 74 -12.65 10.19 -6.20
N GLU A 75 -12.63 11.49 -5.87
CA GLU A 75 -11.56 12.41 -6.28
C GLU A 75 -10.17 11.99 -5.77
N HIS A 76 -10.13 11.28 -4.64
CA HIS A 76 -8.90 10.85 -3.98
C HIS A 76 -8.67 9.34 -4.03
N ALA A 77 -9.57 8.57 -4.65
CA ALA A 77 -9.54 7.12 -4.59
C ALA A 77 -8.27 6.53 -5.22
N ALA A 78 -7.67 7.22 -6.18
CA ALA A 78 -6.40 6.81 -6.79
C ALA A 78 -5.24 6.81 -5.77
N LEU A 79 -5.34 7.61 -4.69
CA LEU A 79 -4.38 7.60 -3.57
C LEU A 79 -4.58 6.42 -2.61
N GLU A 80 -5.52 5.53 -2.91
CA GLU A 80 -5.74 4.30 -2.15
C GLU A 80 -6.10 4.53 -0.67
N TRP A 81 -6.84 5.62 -0.41
CA TRP A 81 -7.27 6.06 0.93
C TRP A 81 -8.18 5.08 1.67
N GLY A 82 -8.65 4.03 1.02
CA GLY A 82 -9.63 3.09 1.54
C GLY A 82 -10.48 2.49 0.43
N TYR A 83 -11.62 1.93 0.81
CA TYR A 83 -12.51 1.28 -0.14
C TYR A 83 -13.98 1.28 0.30
N LEU A 84 -14.86 1.01 -0.67
CA LEU A 84 -16.30 0.87 -0.46
C LEU A 84 -16.66 -0.55 -0.04
N LEU A 85 -17.61 -0.67 0.89
CA LEU A 85 -18.19 -1.93 1.31
C LEU A 85 -19.71 -1.84 1.44
N PHE A 86 -20.39 -2.95 1.14
CA PHE A 86 -21.85 -3.04 1.12
C PHE A 86 -22.33 -4.16 2.05
N SER A 87 -23.16 -3.80 3.02
CA SER A 87 -23.70 -4.75 4.00
C SER A 87 -25.06 -4.31 4.51
N SER A 88 -25.95 -5.27 4.77
CA SER A 88 -27.21 -5.04 5.48
C SER A 88 -27.06 -5.10 7.00
N ALA A 89 -25.86 -5.40 7.52
CA ALA A 89 -25.60 -5.40 8.95
C ALA A 89 -25.51 -3.96 9.47
N ASP A 90 -25.89 -3.78 10.74
CA ASP A 90 -25.69 -2.51 11.42
C ASP A 90 -24.18 -2.21 11.61
N VAL A 91 -23.89 -0.93 11.87
CA VAL A 91 -22.52 -0.44 12.02
C VAL A 91 -21.77 -1.08 13.19
N HIS A 92 -22.47 -1.52 14.24
CA HIS A 92 -21.82 -2.14 15.40
C HIS A 92 -21.28 -3.51 15.04
N LYS A 93 -22.05 -4.32 14.30
CA LYS A 93 -21.59 -5.61 13.75
C LYS A 93 -20.44 -5.46 12.77
N LEU A 94 -20.47 -4.41 11.95
CA LEU A 94 -19.35 -4.10 11.05
C LEU A 94 -18.09 -3.75 11.85
N CYS A 95 -18.20 -2.86 12.84
CA CYS A 95 -17.09 -2.51 13.72
C CYS A 95 -16.54 -3.71 14.49
N GLU A 96 -17.40 -4.60 14.99
CA GLU A 96 -17.00 -5.84 15.66
C GLU A 96 -16.18 -6.74 14.72
N HIS A 97 -16.68 -6.96 13.51
CA HIS A 97 -15.98 -7.73 12.47
C HIS A 97 -14.60 -7.15 12.17
N TRP A 98 -14.53 -5.86 11.82
CA TRP A 98 -13.25 -5.24 11.48
C TRP A 98 -12.28 -5.18 12.66
N ARG A 99 -12.78 -5.01 13.90
CA ARG A 99 -11.95 -5.07 15.10
C ARG A 99 -11.37 -6.45 15.34
N HIS A 100 -12.12 -7.51 15.03
CA HIS A 100 -11.63 -8.89 15.09
C HIS A 100 -10.48 -9.14 14.11
N LEU A 101 -10.45 -8.41 13.00
CA LEU A 101 -9.37 -8.50 12.00
C LEU A 101 -8.16 -7.62 12.29
N LEU A 102 -8.18 -6.78 13.34
CA LEU A 102 -7.04 -5.93 13.71
C LEU A 102 -5.84 -6.73 14.20
N CYS A 103 -6.04 -7.97 14.60
CA CYS A 103 -4.96 -8.87 14.97
C CYS A 103 -5.28 -10.27 14.48
N VAL A 104 -4.35 -10.85 13.75
CA VAL A 104 -4.44 -12.22 13.22
C VAL A 104 -3.13 -12.93 13.51
N GLU A 105 -3.15 -14.25 13.56
CA GLU A 105 -1.95 -15.06 13.79
C GLU A 105 -1.19 -15.34 12.49
N GLN A 106 0.13 -15.50 12.57
CA GLN A 106 0.95 -16.13 11.54
C GLN A 106 1.18 -17.62 11.83
N VAL A 107 1.87 -18.33 10.92
CA VAL A 107 2.06 -19.78 10.99
C VAL A 107 2.85 -20.24 12.23
N ASP A 108 3.71 -19.38 12.74
CA ASP A 108 4.52 -19.57 13.95
C ASP A 108 3.80 -19.17 15.25
N GLY A 109 2.56 -18.67 15.16
CA GLY A 109 1.78 -18.19 16.30
C GLY A 109 2.09 -16.74 16.69
N VAL A 110 2.79 -15.98 15.85
CA VAL A 110 3.03 -14.55 16.06
C VAL A 110 1.78 -13.75 15.67
N ASP A 111 1.34 -12.88 16.58
CA ASP A 111 0.30 -11.88 16.33
C ASP A 111 0.81 -10.84 15.33
N VAL A 112 0.07 -10.64 14.23
CA VAL A 112 0.32 -9.57 13.25
C VAL A 112 -0.91 -8.71 13.04
N MET A 113 -0.67 -7.44 12.70
CA MET A 113 -1.71 -6.45 12.44
C MET A 113 -1.80 -6.20 10.93
N PRO A 114 -2.75 -6.80 10.22
CA PRO A 114 -2.94 -6.51 8.82
C PRO A 114 -3.49 -5.09 8.66
N ARG A 115 -3.07 -4.40 7.59
CA ARG A 115 -3.65 -3.09 7.23
C ARG A 115 -5.03 -3.28 6.61
N ILE A 116 -6.03 -3.58 7.43
CA ILE A 116 -7.38 -3.95 6.98
C ILE A 116 -8.12 -2.85 6.21
N ALA A 117 -7.65 -1.60 6.23
CA ALA A 117 -8.22 -0.50 5.46
C ALA A 117 -7.43 -0.20 4.17
N ASP A 118 -6.25 -0.79 4.01
CA ASP A 118 -5.43 -0.64 2.81
C ASP A 118 -6.05 -1.48 1.67
N PRO A 119 -6.47 -0.85 0.56
CA PRO A 119 -7.14 -1.56 -0.52
C PRO A 119 -6.22 -2.55 -1.25
N ALA A 120 -4.91 -2.31 -1.32
CA ALA A 120 -3.97 -3.22 -1.97
C ALA A 120 -3.81 -4.52 -1.16
N VAL A 121 -3.78 -4.40 0.17
CA VAL A 121 -3.78 -5.53 1.12
C VAL A 121 -5.08 -6.31 1.00
N MET A 122 -6.22 -5.64 1.16
CA MET A 122 -7.51 -6.30 1.21
C MET A 122 -7.93 -6.90 -0.15
N HIS A 123 -7.52 -6.29 -1.26
CA HIS A 123 -7.75 -6.85 -2.59
C HIS A 123 -7.20 -8.29 -2.72
N GLN A 124 -5.97 -8.54 -2.24
CA GLN A 124 -5.36 -9.87 -2.27
C GLN A 124 -6.11 -10.86 -1.37
N LEU A 125 -6.42 -10.46 -0.14
CA LEU A 125 -7.11 -11.31 0.83
C LEU A 125 -8.52 -11.69 0.35
N PHE A 126 -9.28 -10.75 -0.20
CA PHE A 126 -10.58 -11.04 -0.80
C PHE A 126 -10.48 -11.91 -2.04
N SER A 127 -9.48 -11.68 -2.91
CA SER A 127 -9.27 -12.50 -4.10
C SER A 127 -9.05 -13.97 -3.74
N ILE A 128 -8.20 -14.25 -2.75
CA ILE A 128 -7.94 -15.60 -2.25
C ILE A 128 -9.22 -16.19 -1.64
N ALA A 129 -9.91 -15.44 -0.78
CA ALA A 129 -11.16 -15.92 -0.17
C ALA A 129 -12.23 -16.28 -1.22
N VAL A 130 -12.37 -15.50 -2.30
CA VAL A 130 -13.29 -15.81 -3.40
C VAL A 130 -12.87 -17.09 -4.13
N GLN A 131 -11.58 -17.26 -4.43
CA GLN A 131 -11.04 -18.47 -5.07
C GLN A 131 -11.30 -19.73 -4.22
N ASP A 132 -11.13 -19.61 -2.92
CA ASP A 132 -11.36 -20.69 -1.95
C ASP A 132 -12.84 -20.89 -1.60
N ARG A 133 -13.74 -20.10 -2.20
CA ARG A 133 -15.17 -20.06 -1.86
C ARG A 133 -15.40 -19.89 -0.37
N SER A 134 -14.62 -19.03 0.27
CA SER A 134 -14.63 -18.76 1.71
C SER A 134 -15.28 -17.41 2.01
N ALA A 135 -15.92 -17.31 3.18
CA ALA A 135 -16.47 -16.07 3.71
C ALA A 135 -15.42 -15.26 4.47
N ARG A 136 -14.22 -15.82 4.65
CA ARG A 136 -13.08 -15.22 5.33
C ARG A 136 -12.87 -13.78 4.86
N TRP A 137 -12.57 -12.89 5.80
CA TRP A 137 -12.36 -11.45 5.60
C TRP A 137 -13.64 -10.65 5.30
N PHE A 138 -14.64 -11.23 4.65
CA PHE A 138 -15.88 -10.54 4.32
C PHE A 138 -16.75 -10.26 5.54
N GLY A 139 -16.87 -11.20 6.48
CA GLY A 139 -17.78 -11.05 7.60
C GLY A 139 -19.21 -10.78 7.13
N PRO A 140 -19.89 -9.78 7.70
CA PRO A 140 -21.22 -9.38 7.26
C PRO A 140 -21.22 -8.62 5.92
N VAL A 141 -20.06 -8.30 5.34
CA VAL A 141 -19.96 -7.60 4.05
C VAL A 141 -20.28 -8.57 2.92
N THR A 142 -21.10 -8.09 1.98
CA THR A 142 -21.50 -8.89 0.81
C THR A 142 -20.71 -8.52 -0.43
N HIS A 143 -20.33 -7.25 -0.57
CA HIS A 143 -19.60 -6.74 -1.73
C HIS A 143 -18.62 -5.65 -1.29
N VAL A 144 -17.49 -5.58 -1.97
CA VAL A 144 -16.48 -4.53 -1.80
C VAL A 144 -16.05 -4.00 -3.15
N CYS A 145 -15.71 -2.71 -3.20
CA CYS A 145 -15.15 -2.04 -4.38
C CYS A 145 -13.93 -1.23 -3.94
N LEU A 146 -12.75 -1.65 -4.38
CA LEU A 146 -11.45 -1.13 -3.96
C LEU A 146 -10.78 -0.43 -5.14
N PRO A 147 -10.18 0.76 -4.95
CA PRO A 147 -9.34 1.34 -5.97
C PRO A 147 -8.01 0.60 -6.07
N ASP A 148 -7.45 0.53 -7.27
CA ASP A 148 -6.07 0.16 -7.55
C ASP A 148 -5.43 1.35 -8.28
N GLY A 149 -4.81 2.25 -7.51
CA GLY A 149 -4.26 3.51 -8.02
C GLY A 149 -3.02 3.35 -8.90
N VAL A 150 -2.35 2.20 -8.76
CA VAL A 150 -1.22 1.82 -9.61
C VAL A 150 -1.70 1.40 -10.99
N GLU A 151 -2.73 0.55 -11.05
CA GLU A 151 -3.27 0.04 -12.31
C GLU A 151 -4.37 0.94 -12.91
N GLY A 152 -4.86 1.93 -12.16
CA GLY A 152 -5.91 2.85 -12.59
C GLY A 152 -7.26 2.17 -12.77
N VAL A 153 -7.59 1.18 -11.93
CA VAL A 153 -8.84 0.40 -12.04
C VAL A 153 -9.56 0.24 -10.70
N TRP A 154 -10.87 -0.01 -10.77
CA TRP A 154 -11.64 -0.50 -9.62
C TRP A 154 -11.63 -2.02 -9.59
N ARG A 155 -11.32 -2.60 -8.42
CA ARG A 155 -11.40 -4.03 -8.14
C ARG A 155 -12.67 -4.29 -7.34
N GLN A 156 -13.46 -5.28 -7.76
CA GLN A 156 -14.67 -5.68 -7.06
C GLN A 156 -14.58 -7.12 -6.59
N HIS A 157 -15.07 -7.39 -5.38
CA HIS A 157 -15.20 -8.75 -4.86
C HIS A 157 -16.56 -8.92 -4.18
N ALA A 158 -17.18 -10.07 -4.41
CA ALA A 158 -18.45 -10.45 -3.82
C ALA A 158 -18.27 -11.68 -2.94
N ARG A 159 -18.87 -11.66 -1.75
CA ARG A 159 -18.88 -12.81 -0.84
C ARG A 159 -19.61 -13.98 -1.53
N PRO A 160 -19.01 -15.18 -1.63
CA PRO A 160 -19.67 -16.31 -2.26
C PRO A 160 -20.97 -16.71 -1.54
N HIS A 161 -22.04 -17.02 -2.30
CA HIS A 161 -23.37 -17.32 -1.74
C HIS A 161 -23.40 -18.55 -0.80
N GLN A 162 -22.61 -19.57 -1.12
CA GLN A 162 -22.43 -20.79 -0.32
C GLN A 162 -20.99 -20.87 0.16
N ALA A 163 -20.54 -19.80 0.80
CA ALA A 163 -19.18 -19.70 1.29
C ALA A 163 -18.95 -20.60 2.51
N ILE A 164 -17.74 -21.17 2.60
CA ILE A 164 -17.24 -21.77 3.85
C ILE A 164 -17.27 -20.69 4.93
N ALA A 165 -17.83 -21.02 6.09
CA ALA A 165 -17.98 -20.08 7.19
C ALA A 165 -16.62 -19.58 7.69
N GLU A 166 -16.63 -18.38 8.29
CA GLU A 166 -15.42 -17.79 8.85
C GLU A 166 -14.89 -18.63 10.01
N PRO A 167 -13.56 -18.72 10.15
CA PRO A 167 -12.98 -19.34 11.33
C PRO A 167 -13.17 -18.45 12.56
N ALA A 168 -13.18 -19.06 13.75
CA ALA A 168 -13.23 -18.30 15.00
C ALA A 168 -11.96 -17.47 15.22
N THR A 169 -10.80 -18.00 14.83
CA THR A 169 -9.50 -17.33 14.88
C THR A 169 -8.94 -17.16 13.47
N TYR A 170 -8.46 -15.96 13.17
CA TYR A 170 -7.83 -15.66 11.90
C TYR A 170 -6.35 -15.95 11.99
N ARG A 171 -5.87 -16.84 11.12
CA ARG A 171 -4.45 -17.14 10.93
C ARG A 171 -4.09 -17.08 9.47
N LEU A 172 -3.12 -16.25 9.10
CA LEU A 172 -2.68 -16.10 7.71
C LEU A 172 -2.19 -17.42 7.14
N THR A 173 -2.64 -17.75 5.93
CA THR A 173 -2.13 -18.90 5.18
C THR A 173 -0.83 -18.54 4.46
N ASP A 174 -0.04 -19.55 4.04
CA ASP A 174 1.18 -19.31 3.25
C ASP A 174 0.88 -18.58 1.92
N GLN A 175 -0.29 -18.85 1.34
CA GLN A 175 -0.76 -18.17 0.14
C GLN A 175 -1.07 -16.69 0.42
N GLU A 176 -1.75 -16.40 1.54
CA GLU A 176 -2.03 -15.03 1.98
C GLU A 176 -0.72 -14.28 2.27
N LEU A 177 0.21 -14.89 3.00
CA LEU A 177 1.52 -14.30 3.29
C LEU A 177 2.31 -13.98 2.02
N THR A 178 2.33 -14.90 1.05
CA THR A 178 3.00 -14.68 -0.25
C THR A 178 2.35 -13.52 -1.02
N ALA A 179 1.02 -13.43 -1.01
CA ALA A 179 0.31 -12.35 -1.67
C ALA A 179 0.56 -10.99 -0.99
N LEU A 180 0.63 -10.96 0.34
CA LEU A 180 0.97 -9.75 1.09
C LEU A 180 2.41 -9.28 0.82
N GLY A 181 3.37 -10.20 0.67
CA GLY A 181 4.73 -9.85 0.25
C GLY A 181 4.79 -9.19 -1.14
N SER A 182 3.86 -9.55 -2.04
CA SER A 182 3.72 -8.88 -3.34
C SER A 182 3.19 -7.45 -3.21
N VAL A 183 2.34 -7.19 -2.21
CA VAL A 183 1.84 -5.84 -1.87
C VAL A 183 2.96 -5.00 -1.26
N GLU A 184 3.77 -5.56 -0.37
CA GLU A 184 4.95 -4.87 0.18
C GLU A 184 5.91 -4.44 -0.93
N PHE A 185 6.23 -5.35 -1.86
CA PHE A 185 7.06 -5.02 -3.02
C PHE A 185 6.42 -3.93 -3.90
N ARG A 186 5.12 -4.02 -4.18
CA ARG A 186 4.37 -3.00 -4.93
C ARG A 186 4.49 -1.62 -4.28
N ASN A 187 4.36 -1.55 -2.95
CA ASN A 187 4.41 -0.32 -2.19
C ASN A 187 5.84 0.25 -2.13
N ALA A 188 6.86 -0.59 -1.96
CA ALA A 188 8.26 -0.20 -2.04
C ALA A 188 8.59 0.45 -3.39
N VAL A 189 8.15 -0.17 -4.49
CA VAL A 189 8.33 0.39 -5.85
C VAL A 189 7.65 1.75 -5.99
N SER A 190 6.41 1.89 -5.52
CA SER A 190 5.68 3.17 -5.59
C SER A 190 6.38 4.26 -4.77
N GLY A 191 6.81 3.95 -3.54
CA GLY A 191 7.57 4.88 -2.70
C GLY A 191 8.91 5.29 -3.31
N LEU A 192 9.62 4.36 -3.97
CA LEU A 192 10.86 4.68 -4.68
C LEU A 192 10.63 5.57 -5.90
N ILE A 193 9.53 5.39 -6.62
CA ILE A 193 9.16 6.30 -7.72
C ILE A 193 8.97 7.72 -7.19
N GLU A 194 8.20 7.88 -6.10
CA GLU A 194 7.99 9.20 -5.48
C GLU A 194 9.29 9.83 -5.00
N HIS A 195 10.16 9.04 -4.37
CA HIS A 195 11.48 9.46 -3.94
C HIS A 195 12.33 9.95 -5.12
N LEU A 196 12.38 9.18 -6.22
CA LEU A 196 13.14 9.55 -7.41
C LEU A 196 12.54 10.78 -8.12
N HIS A 197 11.21 10.94 -8.20
CA HIS A 197 10.60 12.16 -8.73
C HIS A 197 10.96 13.38 -7.89
N LYS A 198 11.07 13.23 -6.57
CA LYS A 198 11.38 14.33 -5.65
C LYS A 198 12.85 14.75 -5.69
N TYR A 199 13.78 13.80 -5.67
CA TYR A 199 15.20 14.10 -5.49
C TYR A 199 16.03 13.96 -6.78
N PHE A 200 15.57 13.21 -7.77
CA PHE A 200 16.26 12.98 -9.05
C PHE A 200 15.31 13.09 -10.25
N PRO A 201 14.58 14.22 -10.40
CA PRO A 201 13.57 14.37 -11.45
C PRO A 201 14.14 14.17 -12.85
N ASP A 202 15.38 14.62 -13.09
CA ASP A 202 16.05 14.50 -14.39
C ASP A 202 16.28 13.04 -14.80
N LEU A 203 16.55 12.14 -13.84
CA LEU A 203 16.73 10.71 -14.13
C LEU A 203 15.44 10.14 -14.75
N LEU A 204 14.30 10.37 -14.09
CA LEU A 204 13.02 9.83 -14.55
C LEU A 204 12.49 10.55 -15.79
N ALA A 205 12.82 11.84 -15.98
CA ALA A 205 12.43 12.60 -17.17
C ALA A 205 13.02 12.03 -18.47
N THR A 206 14.15 11.33 -18.41
CA THR A 206 14.73 10.64 -19.59
C THR A 206 13.94 9.40 -20.02
N LEU A 207 13.08 8.88 -19.16
CA LEU A 207 12.28 7.67 -19.39
C LEU A 207 10.85 8.05 -19.80
N ALA A 208 10.27 7.25 -20.70
CA ALA A 208 8.84 7.35 -21.00
C ALA A 208 8.02 7.06 -19.72
N PRO A 209 6.87 7.74 -19.49
CA PRO A 209 6.06 7.54 -18.28
C PRO A 209 5.67 6.08 -18.01
N THR A 210 5.40 5.31 -19.08
CA THR A 210 5.07 3.87 -18.99
C THR A 210 6.26 2.99 -18.59
N ALA A 211 7.49 3.45 -18.85
CA ALA A 211 8.72 2.71 -18.56
C ALA A 211 9.30 3.02 -17.18
N GLN A 212 8.94 4.16 -16.57
CA GLN A 212 9.44 4.56 -15.25
C GLN A 212 9.19 3.50 -14.19
N ARG A 213 7.96 2.96 -14.13
CA ARG A 213 7.62 1.94 -13.14
C ARG A 213 8.44 0.67 -13.33
N SER A 214 8.53 0.15 -14.56
CA SER A 214 9.33 -1.05 -14.85
C SER A 214 10.82 -0.86 -14.55
N TYR A 215 11.36 0.34 -14.78
CA TYR A 215 12.73 0.66 -14.40
C TYR A 215 12.94 0.57 -12.88
N VAL A 216 12.05 1.18 -12.10
CA VAL A 216 12.14 1.14 -10.62
C VAL A 216 11.84 -0.26 -10.08
N GLN A 217 10.95 -1.03 -10.69
CA GLN A 217 10.72 -2.44 -10.36
C GLN A 217 12.01 -3.24 -10.49
N ASN A 218 12.68 -3.19 -11.64
CA ASN A 218 13.94 -3.89 -11.86
C ASN A 218 15.03 -3.44 -10.86
N MET A 219 15.10 -2.15 -10.56
CA MET A 219 16.03 -1.62 -9.55
C MET A 219 15.74 -2.19 -8.15
N THR A 220 14.46 -2.26 -7.77
CA THR A 220 14.03 -2.78 -6.47
C THR A 220 14.30 -4.28 -6.37
N GLU A 221 14.04 -5.05 -7.43
CA GLU A 221 14.39 -6.48 -7.51
C GLU A 221 15.89 -6.70 -7.35
N GLN A 222 16.72 -5.89 -8.02
CA GLN A 222 18.18 -5.96 -7.86
C GLN A 222 18.60 -5.64 -6.42
N ALA A 223 18.00 -4.62 -5.80
CA ALA A 223 18.27 -4.28 -4.40
C ALA A 223 17.94 -5.47 -3.47
N TYR A 224 16.78 -6.10 -3.64
CA TYR A 224 16.33 -7.25 -2.86
C TYR A 224 17.26 -8.46 -3.07
N GLN A 225 17.73 -8.70 -4.30
CA GLN A 225 18.73 -9.75 -4.59
C GLN A 225 20.07 -9.51 -3.87
N GLN A 226 20.42 -8.25 -3.58
CA GLN A 226 21.60 -7.91 -2.77
C GLN A 226 21.30 -7.87 -1.26
N GLY A 227 20.07 -8.15 -0.85
CA GLY A 227 19.62 -8.18 0.55
C GLY A 227 19.18 -6.84 1.12
N PHE A 228 19.08 -5.77 0.31
CA PHE A 228 18.57 -4.48 0.74
C PHE A 228 17.03 -4.51 0.71
N CYS A 229 16.39 -4.42 1.87
CA CYS A 229 14.94 -4.63 1.97
C CYS A 229 14.20 -3.52 2.74
N SER A 230 14.91 -2.70 3.52
CA SER A 230 14.27 -1.58 4.24
C SER A 230 14.13 -0.33 3.37
N ASP A 231 13.12 0.50 3.64
CA ASP A 231 12.87 1.76 2.92
C ASP A 231 14.12 2.66 2.83
N GLN A 232 14.89 2.72 3.92
CA GLN A 232 16.10 3.52 3.97
C GLN A 232 17.21 2.94 3.08
N GLU A 233 17.40 1.62 3.08
CA GLU A 233 18.38 0.96 2.22
C GLU A 233 18.00 1.11 0.75
N LEU A 234 16.73 0.93 0.42
CA LEU A 234 16.22 1.11 -0.95
C LEU A 234 16.37 2.56 -1.42
N SER A 235 16.13 3.53 -0.55
CA SER A 235 16.34 4.96 -0.86
C SER A 235 17.80 5.24 -1.16
N PHE A 236 18.74 4.77 -0.34
CA PHE A 236 20.17 4.92 -0.62
C PHE A 236 20.60 4.17 -1.89
N TYR A 237 20.04 2.99 -2.13
CA TYR A 237 20.29 2.22 -3.34
C TYR A 237 19.86 3.02 -4.58
N ALA A 238 18.65 3.60 -4.55
CA ALA A 238 18.13 4.46 -5.61
C ALA A 238 18.98 5.74 -5.80
N ASN A 239 19.45 6.35 -4.70
CA ASN A 239 20.33 7.53 -4.75
C ASN A 239 21.60 7.26 -5.54
N VAL A 240 22.20 6.06 -5.43
CA VAL A 240 23.39 5.70 -6.22
C VAL A 240 23.14 5.91 -7.71
N PHE A 241 22.04 5.36 -8.23
CA PHE A 241 21.69 5.50 -9.64
C PHE A 241 21.24 6.93 -10.00
N GLY A 242 20.56 7.60 -9.08
CA GLY A 242 20.21 9.02 -9.18
C GLY A 242 21.43 9.91 -9.43
N TYR A 243 22.45 9.80 -8.58
CA TYR A 243 23.68 10.58 -8.72
C TYR A 243 24.52 10.17 -9.93
N LEU A 244 24.59 8.88 -10.26
CA LEU A 244 25.31 8.40 -11.44
C LEU A 244 24.64 8.80 -12.76
N ALA A 245 23.35 9.19 -12.76
CA ALA A 245 22.63 9.76 -13.90
C ALA A 245 22.76 8.94 -15.19
N GLY A 246 22.64 7.61 -15.10
CA GLY A 246 22.70 6.69 -16.25
C GLY A 246 24.11 6.20 -16.61
N GLN A 247 25.16 6.60 -15.88
CA GLN A 247 26.48 5.97 -16.03
C GLN A 247 26.43 4.49 -15.61
N PRO A 248 27.08 3.59 -16.36
CA PRO A 248 27.08 2.18 -16.01
C PRO A 248 27.92 1.94 -14.75
N LEU A 249 27.45 1.08 -13.86
CA LEU A 249 28.16 0.69 -12.63
C LEU A 249 29.56 0.13 -12.90
N THR A 250 29.84 -0.37 -14.11
CA THR A 250 31.17 -0.83 -14.53
C THR A 250 32.23 0.25 -14.48
N ASP A 251 31.85 1.52 -14.62
CA ASP A 251 32.76 2.66 -14.57
C ASP A 251 33.08 3.06 -13.11
N HIS A 252 32.40 2.44 -12.14
CA HIS A 252 32.50 2.72 -10.71
C HIS A 252 32.67 1.41 -9.89
N PRO A 253 33.78 0.68 -10.05
CA PRO A 253 33.97 -0.64 -9.44
C PRO A 253 33.98 -0.60 -7.90
N ASP A 254 34.37 0.51 -7.28
CA ASP A 254 34.31 0.73 -5.84
C ASP A 254 32.87 0.81 -5.33
N ILE A 255 31.99 1.53 -6.04
CA ILE A 255 30.54 1.58 -5.75
C ILE A 255 29.91 0.20 -5.99
N ALA A 256 30.20 -0.43 -7.13
CA ALA A 256 29.66 -1.74 -7.46
C ALA A 256 30.02 -2.82 -6.41
N HIS A 257 31.24 -2.77 -5.86
CA HIS A 257 31.68 -3.66 -4.80
C HIS A 257 30.91 -3.44 -3.49
N LEU A 258 30.57 -2.19 -3.14
CA LEU A 258 29.76 -1.89 -1.97
C LEU A 258 28.33 -2.44 -2.10
N LEU A 259 27.78 -2.46 -3.31
CA LEU A 259 26.44 -2.98 -3.59
C LEU A 259 26.38 -4.51 -3.64
N THR A 260 27.43 -5.19 -4.12
CA THR A 260 27.38 -6.64 -4.44
C THR A 260 27.98 -7.58 -3.39
N LYS A 261 28.75 -7.06 -2.42
CA LYS A 261 29.44 -7.92 -1.44
C LYS A 261 28.47 -8.60 -0.46
N SER A 262 28.77 -9.82 -0.01
CA SER A 262 27.85 -10.60 0.85
C SER A 262 28.08 -10.44 2.36
N ARG A 263 28.50 -9.27 2.87
CA ARG A 263 28.62 -9.06 4.32
C ARG A 263 27.29 -8.54 4.91
N PRO A 264 26.52 -9.35 5.66
CA PRO A 264 25.18 -8.99 6.14
C PRO A 264 25.19 -7.97 7.27
N ASP A 265 26.28 -7.90 8.03
CA ASP A 265 26.45 -7.13 9.27
C ASP A 265 26.58 -5.61 9.07
N ALA A 266 26.51 -5.12 7.82
CA ALA A 266 26.67 -3.70 7.51
C ALA A 266 25.92 -3.24 6.25
N LEU A 267 24.77 -3.86 5.90
CA LEU A 267 24.03 -3.55 4.66
C LEU A 267 23.72 -2.05 4.52
N LEU A 268 23.03 -1.47 5.50
CA LEU A 268 22.72 -0.03 5.53
C LEU A 268 23.97 0.87 5.40
N ALA A 269 25.02 0.58 6.17
CA ALA A 269 26.25 1.38 6.13
C ALA A 269 26.93 1.32 4.76
N ARG A 270 26.89 0.16 4.10
CA ARG A 270 27.49 -0.05 2.78
C ARG A 270 26.74 0.69 1.68
N VAL A 271 25.41 0.58 1.63
CA VAL A 271 24.61 1.25 0.60
C VAL A 271 24.62 2.76 0.80
N LYS A 272 24.65 3.23 2.06
CA LYS A 272 24.86 4.64 2.37
C LYS A 272 26.20 5.15 1.84
N LEU A 273 27.30 4.44 2.13
CA LEU A 273 28.62 4.83 1.62
C LEU A 273 28.68 4.82 0.08
N ALA A 274 27.99 3.87 -0.56
CA ALA A 274 27.88 3.82 -2.01
C ALA A 274 27.18 5.07 -2.57
N ALA A 275 26.11 5.53 -1.91
CA ALA A 275 25.41 6.75 -2.27
C ALA A 275 26.27 8.01 -2.07
N GLU A 276 27.00 8.11 -0.95
CA GLU A 276 27.93 9.22 -0.67
C GLU A 276 29.04 9.31 -1.72
N LEU A 277 29.59 8.17 -2.15
CA LEU A 277 30.60 8.11 -3.21
C LEU A 277 30.04 8.46 -4.59
N ALA A 278 28.77 8.18 -4.84
CA ALA A 278 28.09 8.56 -6.08
C ALA A 278 27.81 10.07 -6.12
N GLU A 279 27.36 10.64 -5.00
CA GLU A 279 27.13 12.07 -4.81
C GLU A 279 28.41 12.88 -5.05
N LEU A 280 29.51 12.51 -4.39
CA LEU A 280 30.80 13.19 -4.57
C LEU A 280 31.24 13.24 -6.04
N ARG A 281 30.95 12.18 -6.81
CA ARG A 281 31.26 12.12 -8.25
C ARG A 281 30.31 12.97 -9.09
N ALA A 282 29.07 13.13 -8.67
CA ALA A 282 28.13 14.06 -9.30
C ALA A 282 28.60 15.50 -9.13
N ASP A 283 29.00 15.87 -7.91
CA ASP A 283 29.50 17.22 -7.60
C ASP A 283 30.77 17.56 -8.38
N GLN A 284 31.72 16.64 -8.45
CA GLN A 284 32.96 16.83 -9.23
C GLN A 284 32.68 17.06 -10.73
N ARG A 285 31.64 16.43 -11.29
CA ARG A 285 31.24 16.63 -12.69
C ARG A 285 30.60 17.99 -12.91
N GLN A 286 29.71 18.41 -12.01
CA GLN A 286 29.07 19.73 -12.08
C GLN A 286 30.10 20.87 -11.92
N GLY A 287 31.10 20.69 -11.06
CA GLY A 287 32.21 21.64 -10.91
C GLY A 287 33.24 21.65 -12.04
N SER A 288 33.17 20.70 -12.99
CA SER A 288 34.10 20.56 -14.13
C SER A 288 33.49 20.98 -15.47
N GLN A 289 32.23 21.40 -15.51
CA GLN A 289 31.62 22.00 -16.71
C GLN A 289 31.97 23.51 -16.76
N PRO A 290 32.71 23.99 -17.78
CA PRO A 290 33.04 25.41 -17.94
C PRO A 290 31.84 26.27 -18.37
#